data_AF-A0A8J2QUS9-F1
#
_entry.id   AF-A0A8J2QUS9-F1
#
_cell.length_a   1.000
_cell.length_b   1.000
_cell.length_c   1.000
_cell.angle_alpha   90.00
_cell.angle_beta   90.00
_cell.angle_gamma   90.00
#
_symmetry.space_group_name_H-M   'P 1'
#
loop_
_entity.id
_entity.type
_entity.pdbx_description
1 polymer ?
#
loop_
_entity_poly.entity_id
_entity_poly.type
_entity_poly.pdbx_seq_one_letter_code
_entity_poly.pdbx_strand_id
1 'polypeptide(L)'
;MNDNLKILKQGAEAKLYICNYLGKPTLIKERFRKHYRHPDLDTSITKERIKNEARSIVRCKSAGIKTPSLYLVDFERRRIYMQHFERSITVKDFLIYYKKVNHSAGDNNSLDSLVKSIGETVRKLHDNNIIHGDLTTSNMLLIEKEPSDVEDDTRWLNNKNIELVLIDFGLSFIDSSSEDKGVDLYVLERALLSTHNDYHNLFEKILTAYKCYSKSNIKEVISKFEDVRARGRKRTMGTVGTRCVHIVKSTVVSAKRDLRGCLSSQEAIERRHHLFMLEKKRQLDNVGRIEKIEVKYIGVPKDCTLVMNKDISTPYECARHFTEWHMESSALALVDGSVHWDMHRPLTGNCTLEFQRFNIAEPQQVNKAFWRTCSLVLGACATVAFKDSVPVHLHSFPGPDIRSGSFIYDIDLPSLPDWKPTPQELYTLSAEYVQLCRKKINLERLDVSEELALEMFVDNEHKAKQIPSIARNNGKVTLYKVDKHIDISKGPMISNTGQIGKVTITSVHKLTGVGDPPQLYRFQGVALPTGVILNHFAFSILTDRAKKLNPARSPISPVNEDHSQDKAAARV
;
A
#
# COMPACT_ATOMS: atom_id res chain seq x y z
N MET A 1 16.21 -10.18 -43.87
CA MET A 1 17.40 -10.21 -43.00
C MET A 1 16.97 -10.81 -41.67
N ASN A 2 17.40 -12.05 -41.40
CA ASN A 2 17.29 -12.65 -40.06
C ASN A 2 18.37 -11.98 -39.20
N ASP A 3 18.04 -10.83 -38.63
CA ASP A 3 18.98 -10.11 -37.77
C ASP A 3 19.05 -10.84 -36.42
N ASN A 4 20.17 -11.52 -36.17
CA ASN A 4 20.57 -11.94 -34.83
C ASN A 4 20.86 -10.69 -33.98
N LEU A 5 19.80 -10.01 -33.54
CA LEU A 5 19.87 -8.83 -32.71
C LEU A 5 20.35 -9.22 -31.31
N LYS A 6 21.52 -8.71 -30.90
CA LYS A 6 22.05 -8.90 -29.56
C LYS A 6 21.22 -8.09 -28.56
N ILE A 7 20.63 -8.77 -27.57
CA ILE A 7 19.90 -8.13 -26.48
C ILE A 7 20.89 -7.34 -25.61
N LEU A 8 20.63 -6.04 -25.45
CA LEU A 8 21.35 -5.19 -24.49
C LEU A 8 20.77 -5.33 -23.09
N LYS A 9 19.44 -5.18 -22.98
CA LYS A 9 18.74 -5.19 -21.70
C LYS A 9 17.26 -5.55 -21.91
N GLN A 10 16.67 -6.20 -20.92
CA GLN A 10 15.26 -6.54 -20.92
C GLN A 10 14.57 -5.91 -19.70
N GLY A 11 13.57 -5.07 -19.94
CA GLY A 11 12.70 -4.50 -18.90
C GLY A 11 11.38 -5.24 -18.77
N ALA A 12 10.45 -4.70 -17.99
CA ALA A 12 9.08 -5.24 -17.84
C ALA A 12 8.16 -4.91 -19.04
N GLU A 13 8.48 -3.86 -19.78
CA GLU A 13 7.66 -3.36 -20.90
C GLU A 13 8.25 -3.63 -22.29
N ALA A 14 9.58 -3.73 -22.40
CA ALA A 14 10.27 -3.83 -23.68
C ALA A 14 11.61 -4.57 -23.58
N LYS A 15 12.09 -5.07 -24.73
CA LYS A 15 13.47 -5.50 -24.96
C LYS A 15 14.24 -4.41 -25.71
N LEU A 16 15.48 -4.21 -25.29
CA LEU A 16 16.43 -3.30 -25.95
C LEU A 16 17.48 -4.12 -26.69
N TYR A 17 17.72 -3.77 -27.95
CA TYR A 17 18.76 -4.36 -28.78
C TYR A 17 19.68 -3.27 -29.30
N ILE A 18 20.96 -3.60 -29.51
CA ILE A 18 21.89 -2.74 -30.24
C ILE A 18 22.11 -3.34 -31.62
N CYS A 19 22.07 -2.49 -32.63
CA CYS A 19 22.45 -2.85 -33.99
C CYS A 19 23.06 -1.66 -34.72
N ASN A 20 23.52 -1.90 -35.94
CA ASN A 20 23.83 -0.84 -36.88
C ASN A 20 22.66 -0.73 -37.88
N TYR A 21 22.01 0.42 -37.96
CA TYR A 21 20.91 0.66 -38.89
C TYR A 21 21.28 1.82 -39.83
N LEU A 22 21.34 1.53 -41.13
CA LEU A 22 21.78 2.48 -42.17
C LEU A 22 23.14 3.14 -41.87
N GLY A 23 24.10 2.35 -41.36
CA GLY A 23 25.44 2.82 -41.02
C GLY A 23 25.53 3.63 -39.73
N LYS A 24 24.44 3.75 -38.96
CA LYS A 24 24.39 4.49 -37.69
C LYS A 24 24.22 3.54 -36.49
N PRO A 25 24.98 3.76 -35.39
CA PRO A 25 24.75 3.08 -34.12
C PRO A 25 23.31 3.28 -33.63
N THR A 26 22.59 2.17 -33.45
CA THR A 26 21.13 2.19 -33.25
C THR A 26 20.71 1.31 -32.08
N LEU A 27 19.83 1.88 -31.25
CA LEU A 27 19.11 1.18 -30.20
C LEU A 27 17.71 0.86 -30.71
N ILE A 28 17.32 -0.40 -30.66
CA ILE A 28 15.96 -0.85 -30.96
C ILE A 28 15.24 -1.10 -29.64
N LYS A 29 14.14 -0.39 -29.41
CA LYS A 29 13.19 -0.67 -28.32
C LYS A 29 12.00 -1.43 -28.87
N GLU A 30 11.86 -2.71 -28.51
CA GLU A 30 10.77 -3.59 -28.91
C GLU A 30 9.79 -3.82 -27.76
N ARG A 31 8.53 -3.42 -27.93
CA ARG A 31 7.48 -3.63 -26.91
C ARG A 31 6.93 -5.05 -26.95
N PHE A 32 6.69 -5.63 -25.77
CA PHE A 32 6.14 -6.98 -25.66
C PHE A 32 4.68 -7.11 -26.09
N ARG A 33 4.32 -8.28 -26.64
CA ARG A 33 2.92 -8.71 -26.68
C ARG A 33 2.42 -8.98 -25.28
N LYS A 34 1.32 -8.36 -24.88
CA LYS A 34 0.67 -8.66 -23.61
C LYS A 34 -0.44 -9.69 -23.85
N HIS A 35 -0.14 -10.97 -23.60
CA HIS A 35 -1.03 -12.10 -23.87
C HIS A 35 -2.34 -12.10 -23.08
N TYR A 36 -2.42 -11.30 -22.01
CA TYR A 36 -3.65 -11.12 -21.23
C TYR A 36 -4.64 -10.13 -21.87
N ARG A 37 -4.25 -9.40 -22.92
CA ARG A 37 -5.13 -8.46 -23.64
C ARG A 37 -5.66 -9.11 -24.91
N HIS A 38 -6.88 -8.76 -25.30
CA HIS A 38 -7.42 -9.13 -26.61
C HIS A 38 -6.46 -8.68 -27.73
N PRO A 39 -6.16 -9.49 -28.75
CA PRO A 39 -5.15 -9.18 -29.77
C PRO A 39 -5.34 -7.80 -30.44
N ASP A 40 -6.57 -7.46 -30.81
CA ASP A 40 -6.89 -6.18 -31.46
C ASP A 40 -6.68 -5.00 -30.51
N LEU A 41 -7.04 -5.18 -29.24
CA LEU A 41 -6.85 -4.17 -28.20
C LEU A 41 -5.37 -3.96 -27.89
N ASP A 42 -4.59 -5.04 -27.78
CA ASP A 42 -3.14 -4.95 -27.57
C ASP A 42 -2.43 -4.23 -28.73
N THR A 43 -2.85 -4.54 -29.96
CA THR A 43 -2.33 -3.90 -31.18
C THR A 43 -2.65 -2.41 -31.18
N SER A 44 -3.91 -2.04 -30.90
CA SER A 44 -4.34 -0.64 -30.83
C SER A 44 -3.58 0.15 -29.76
N ILE A 45 -3.57 -0.34 -28.51
CA ILE A 45 -2.88 0.31 -27.38
C ILE A 45 -1.38 0.42 -27.64
N THR A 46 -0.75 -0.64 -28.15
CA THR A 46 0.70 -0.63 -28.40
C THR A 46 1.06 0.35 -29.50
N LYS A 47 0.26 0.41 -30.58
CA LYS A 47 0.44 1.38 -31.66
C LYS A 47 0.33 2.81 -31.13
N GLU A 48 -0.65 3.09 -30.29
CA GLU A 48 -0.84 4.41 -29.67
C GLU A 48 0.33 4.79 -28.76
N ARG A 49 0.80 3.86 -27.90
CA ARG A 49 1.97 4.08 -27.05
C ARG A 49 3.25 4.35 -27.84
N ILE A 50 3.52 3.56 -28.89
CA ILE A 50 4.69 3.75 -29.76
C ILE A 50 4.62 5.12 -30.45
N LYS A 51 3.43 5.48 -30.94
CA LYS A 51 3.19 6.76 -31.60
C LYS A 51 3.39 7.93 -30.64
N ASN A 52 2.88 7.84 -29.42
CA ASN A 52 3.03 8.87 -28.39
C ASN A 52 4.51 9.03 -27.99
N GLU A 53 5.21 7.93 -27.71
CA GLU A 53 6.63 7.95 -27.36
C GLU A 53 7.49 8.59 -28.47
N ALA A 54 7.27 8.19 -29.73
CA ALA A 54 7.97 8.79 -30.87
C ALA A 54 7.67 10.29 -31.03
N ARG A 55 6.41 10.70 -30.87
CA ARG A 55 6.00 12.11 -30.93
C ARG A 55 6.62 12.94 -29.82
N SER A 56 6.68 12.40 -28.60
CA SER A 56 7.29 13.08 -27.46
C SER A 56 8.78 13.33 -27.69
N ILE A 57 9.52 12.33 -28.21
CA ILE A 57 10.94 12.49 -28.57
C ILE A 57 11.13 13.64 -29.58
N VAL A 58 10.35 13.64 -30.67
CA VAL A 58 10.44 14.69 -31.69
C VAL A 58 10.10 16.06 -31.11
N ARG A 59 9.06 16.15 -30.27
CA ARG A 59 8.64 17.41 -29.66
C ARG A 59 9.68 17.95 -28.69
N CYS A 60 10.27 17.10 -27.86
CA CYS A 60 11.40 17.46 -27.01
C CYS A 60 12.55 18.02 -27.84
N LYS A 61 12.90 17.34 -28.95
CA LYS A 61 13.96 17.81 -29.85
C LYS A 61 13.65 19.17 -30.46
N SER A 62 12.41 19.40 -30.90
CA SER A 62 11.95 20.71 -31.40
C SER A 62 11.96 21.81 -30.33
N ALA A 63 11.77 21.45 -29.06
CA ALA A 63 11.87 22.36 -27.91
C ALA A 63 13.34 22.62 -27.46
N GLY A 64 14.33 22.13 -28.20
CA GLY A 64 15.75 22.28 -27.86
C GLY A 64 16.21 21.37 -26.72
N ILE A 65 15.44 20.33 -26.39
CA ILE A 65 15.76 19.33 -25.37
C ILE A 65 16.45 18.16 -26.06
N LYS A 66 17.64 17.82 -25.59
CA LYS A 66 18.44 16.74 -26.18
C LYS A 66 17.81 15.39 -25.88
N THR A 67 17.55 14.65 -26.94
CA THR A 67 16.92 13.32 -26.94
C THR A 67 17.53 12.49 -28.08
N PRO A 68 17.42 11.16 -28.04
CA PRO A 68 17.84 10.30 -29.15
C PRO A 68 17.18 10.71 -30.46
N SER A 69 17.95 10.73 -31.55
CA SER A 69 17.36 10.90 -32.88
C SER A 69 16.60 9.64 -33.29
N LEU A 70 15.36 9.78 -33.75
CA LEU A 70 14.59 8.64 -34.29
C LEU A 70 15.05 8.32 -35.71
N TYR A 71 15.23 7.03 -36.01
CA TYR A 71 15.59 6.53 -37.33
C TYR A 71 14.44 5.81 -38.03
N LEU A 72 13.64 5.04 -37.28
CA LEU A 72 12.47 4.33 -37.80
C LEU A 72 11.48 4.05 -36.66
N VAL A 73 10.18 4.14 -36.96
CA VAL A 73 9.11 3.69 -36.08
C VAL A 73 8.32 2.62 -36.81
N ASP A 74 8.41 1.38 -36.34
CA ASP A 74 7.78 0.20 -36.94
C ASP A 74 6.64 -0.29 -36.04
N PHE A 75 5.41 0.00 -36.47
CA PHE A 75 4.21 -0.38 -35.72
C PHE A 75 3.91 -1.88 -35.80
N GLU A 76 4.27 -2.54 -36.90
CA GLU A 76 3.96 -3.96 -37.12
C GLU A 76 4.85 -4.83 -36.23
N ARG A 77 6.15 -4.53 -36.19
CA ARG A 77 7.11 -5.22 -35.33
C ARG A 77 7.14 -4.68 -33.91
N ARG A 78 6.41 -3.60 -33.62
CA ARG A 78 6.36 -2.91 -32.32
C ARG A 78 7.72 -2.38 -31.87
N ARG A 79 8.47 -1.80 -32.80
CA ARG A 79 9.87 -1.37 -32.61
C ARG A 79 10.03 0.12 -32.84
N ILE A 80 10.84 0.75 -32.00
CA ILE A 80 11.36 2.10 -32.23
C ILE A 80 12.87 1.99 -32.39
N TYR A 81 13.38 2.47 -33.52
CA TYR A 81 14.80 2.56 -33.84
C TYR A 81 15.24 3.99 -33.55
N MET A 82 16.19 4.14 -32.63
CA MET A 82 16.67 5.44 -32.21
C MET A 82 18.19 5.42 -32.03
N GLN A 83 18.79 6.60 -32.03
CA GLN A 83 20.22 6.79 -31.83
C GLN A 83 20.71 6.08 -30.56
N HIS A 84 21.75 5.25 -30.71
CA HIS A 84 22.48 4.69 -29.58
C HIS A 84 23.67 5.61 -29.24
N PHE A 85 23.79 5.99 -27.96
CA PHE A 85 24.92 6.77 -27.47
C PHE A 85 25.97 5.82 -26.90
N GLU A 86 26.94 5.42 -27.72
CA GLU A 86 27.97 4.44 -27.34
C GLU A 86 28.87 4.93 -26.19
N ARG A 87 29.20 6.23 -26.19
CA ARG A 87 29.95 6.88 -25.12
C ARG A 87 29.00 7.66 -24.22
N SER A 88 28.29 6.94 -23.34
CA SER A 88 27.35 7.54 -22.40
C SER A 88 27.38 6.86 -21.04
N ILE A 89 27.00 7.61 -20.00
CA ILE A 89 26.77 7.11 -18.65
C ILE A 89 25.42 7.62 -18.15
N THR A 90 24.69 6.83 -17.36
CA THR A 90 23.47 7.33 -16.72
C THR A 90 23.82 8.33 -15.63
N VAL A 91 22.97 9.33 -15.38
CA VAL A 91 23.17 10.27 -14.25
C VAL A 91 23.26 9.51 -12.92
N LYS A 92 22.49 8.42 -12.79
CA LYS A 92 22.58 7.50 -11.64
C LYS A 92 24.01 6.96 -11.46
N ASP A 93 24.57 6.37 -12.49
CA ASP A 93 25.89 5.73 -12.41
C ASP A 93 26.99 6.78 -12.24
N PHE A 94 26.85 7.94 -12.87
CA PHE A 94 27.73 9.10 -12.66
C PHE A 94 27.75 9.55 -11.20
N LEU A 95 26.59 9.70 -10.55
CA LEU A 95 26.53 10.12 -9.13
C LEU A 95 27.16 9.06 -8.20
N ILE A 96 27.04 7.78 -8.53
CA ILE A 96 27.73 6.69 -7.80
C ILE A 96 29.25 6.77 -8.00
N TYR A 97 29.69 7.04 -9.22
CA TYR A 97 31.11 7.20 -9.55
C TYR A 97 31.72 8.45 -8.89
N TYR A 98 31.08 9.61 -9.04
CA TYR A 98 31.49 10.89 -8.47
C TYR A 98 31.71 10.79 -6.95
N LYS A 99 30.86 10.02 -6.26
CA LYS A 99 31.03 9.72 -4.83
C LYS A 99 32.32 8.95 -4.53
N LYS A 100 32.67 7.94 -5.33
CA LYS A 100 33.87 7.13 -5.10
C LYS A 100 35.14 7.97 -5.24
N VAL A 101 35.17 8.89 -6.20
CA VAL A 101 36.35 9.71 -6.51
C VAL A 101 36.51 10.90 -5.56
N ASN A 102 35.42 11.57 -5.17
CA ASN A 102 35.48 12.80 -4.35
C ASN A 102 35.48 12.58 -2.83
N HIS A 103 35.81 11.38 -2.35
CA HIS A 103 36.10 11.17 -0.92
C HIS A 103 37.37 11.92 -0.45
N SER A 104 38.16 12.50 -1.37
CA SER A 104 39.50 13.05 -1.07
C SER A 104 39.81 14.47 -1.58
N ALA A 105 38.91 15.21 -2.26
CA ALA A 105 39.16 16.60 -2.65
C ALA A 105 37.88 17.40 -2.90
N GLY A 106 37.82 18.64 -2.40
CA GLY A 106 36.64 19.50 -2.36
C GLY A 106 36.32 20.28 -3.65
N ASP A 107 36.40 19.66 -4.82
CA ASP A 107 36.02 20.33 -6.09
C ASP A 107 34.56 20.01 -6.48
N ASN A 108 33.62 20.77 -5.89
CA ASN A 108 32.18 20.62 -6.07
C ASN A 108 31.63 21.16 -7.41
N ASN A 109 32.48 21.79 -8.23
CA ASN A 109 32.04 22.53 -9.42
C ASN A 109 31.34 21.66 -10.47
N SER A 110 31.72 20.37 -10.55
CA SER A 110 31.15 19.44 -11.53
C SER A 110 29.75 18.98 -11.24
N LEU A 111 29.48 18.64 -9.99
CA LEU A 111 28.15 18.27 -9.57
C LEU A 111 27.18 19.46 -9.69
N ASP A 112 27.64 20.67 -9.36
CA ASP A 112 26.81 21.87 -9.42
C ASP A 112 26.40 22.24 -10.86
N SER A 113 27.33 22.08 -11.82
CA SER A 113 27.02 22.27 -13.24
C SER A 113 25.97 21.28 -13.76
N LEU A 114 26.11 20.00 -13.39
CA LEU A 114 25.16 18.95 -13.76
C LEU A 114 23.77 19.21 -13.17
N VAL A 115 23.70 19.51 -11.87
CA VAL A 115 22.46 19.82 -11.16
C VAL A 115 21.73 21.00 -11.79
N LYS A 116 22.48 22.04 -12.13
CA LYS A 116 21.94 23.19 -12.86
C LYS A 116 21.36 22.75 -14.20
N SER A 117 22.09 21.97 -14.99
CA SER A 117 21.64 21.45 -16.28
C SER A 117 20.36 20.61 -16.17
N ILE A 118 20.25 19.75 -15.14
CA ILE A 118 19.04 18.96 -14.88
C ILE A 118 17.85 19.89 -14.60
N GLY A 119 18.00 20.84 -13.68
CA GLY A 119 16.91 21.77 -13.33
C GLY A 119 16.43 22.59 -14.52
N GLU A 120 17.36 23.09 -15.34
CA GLU A 120 17.04 23.84 -16.56
C GLU A 120 16.35 22.96 -17.62
N THR A 121 16.82 21.74 -17.86
CA THR A 121 16.22 20.82 -18.83
C THR A 121 14.81 20.39 -18.41
N VAL A 122 14.59 20.11 -17.12
CA VAL A 122 13.25 19.80 -16.59
C VAL A 122 12.32 21.02 -16.70
N ARG A 123 12.85 22.23 -16.49
CA ARG A 123 12.07 23.45 -16.70
C ARG A 123 11.66 23.64 -18.15
N LYS A 124 12.58 23.42 -19.10
CA LYS A 124 12.29 23.46 -20.54
C LYS A 124 11.20 22.48 -20.94
N LEU A 125 11.18 21.26 -20.38
CA LEU A 125 10.09 20.29 -20.61
C LEU A 125 8.75 20.90 -20.20
N HIS A 126 8.65 21.37 -18.97
CA HIS A 126 7.40 21.88 -18.40
C HIS A 126 6.92 23.18 -19.06
N ASP A 127 7.83 24.06 -19.50
CA ASP A 127 7.48 25.27 -20.27
C ASP A 127 6.93 24.94 -21.65
N ASN A 128 7.29 23.79 -22.23
CA ASN A 128 6.74 23.29 -23.48
C ASN A 128 5.53 22.35 -23.28
N ASN A 129 5.00 22.28 -22.04
CA ASN A 129 3.88 21.43 -21.64
C ASN A 129 4.14 19.94 -21.91
N ILE A 130 5.39 19.51 -21.77
CA ILE A 130 5.80 18.11 -21.91
C ILE A 130 5.99 17.56 -20.50
N ILE A 131 5.20 16.56 -20.13
CA ILE A 131 5.33 15.80 -18.89
C ILE A 131 6.04 14.49 -19.24
N HIS A 132 7.12 14.19 -18.54
CA HIS A 132 7.90 12.97 -18.77
C HIS A 132 7.20 11.74 -18.20
N GLY A 133 6.58 11.86 -17.02
CA GLY A 133 5.81 10.79 -16.35
C GLY A 133 6.65 9.71 -15.65
N ASP A 134 7.97 9.72 -15.83
CA ASP A 134 8.94 8.80 -15.19
C ASP A 134 10.34 9.44 -15.07
N LEU A 135 10.38 10.63 -14.48
CA LEU A 135 11.57 11.46 -14.44
C LEU A 135 12.57 10.94 -13.37
N THR A 136 13.41 9.96 -13.73
CA THR A 136 14.41 9.37 -12.83
C THR A 136 15.84 9.60 -13.33
N THR A 137 16.84 9.50 -12.42
CA THR A 137 18.25 9.62 -12.80
C THR A 137 18.76 8.49 -13.71
N SER A 138 17.99 7.41 -13.86
CA SER A 138 18.30 6.32 -14.82
C SER A 138 17.79 6.63 -16.23
N ASN A 139 16.83 7.56 -16.36
CA ASN A 139 16.28 8.03 -17.64
C ASN A 139 16.96 9.32 -18.14
N MET A 140 18.15 9.62 -17.58
CA MET A 140 19.00 10.73 -17.95
C MET A 140 20.39 10.18 -18.29
N LEU A 141 20.91 10.54 -19.46
CA LEU A 141 22.25 10.18 -19.91
C LEU A 141 23.15 11.41 -19.94
N LEU A 142 24.41 11.22 -19.60
CA LEU A 142 25.50 12.14 -19.91
C LEU A 142 26.27 11.60 -21.09
N ILE A 143 26.49 12.46 -22.08
CA ILE A 143 27.26 12.16 -23.29
C ILE A 143 28.39 13.16 -23.45
N GLU A 144 29.47 12.77 -24.13
CA GLU A 144 30.52 13.70 -24.53
C GLU A 144 30.02 14.59 -25.69
N LYS A 145 30.29 15.89 -25.64
CA LYS A 145 30.05 16.81 -26.77
C LYS A 145 31.05 16.57 -27.89
N GLU A 146 32.32 16.43 -27.51
CA GLU A 146 33.44 16.11 -28.38
C GLU A 146 34.15 14.86 -27.85
N PRO A 147 34.57 13.92 -28.73
CA PRO A 147 35.28 12.73 -28.29
C PRO A 147 36.56 13.13 -27.55
N SER A 148 36.73 12.67 -26.31
CA SER A 148 37.99 12.85 -25.58
C SER A 148 38.92 11.65 -25.79
N ASP A 149 40.23 11.89 -25.74
CA ASP A 149 41.27 10.85 -25.72
C ASP A 149 41.36 10.12 -24.37
N VAL A 150 40.64 10.62 -23.36
CA VAL A 150 40.62 10.05 -22.01
C VAL A 150 39.70 8.84 -22.01
N GLU A 151 40.30 7.65 -21.90
CA GLU A 151 39.54 6.39 -21.91
C GLU A 151 39.00 5.96 -20.53
N ASP A 152 39.40 6.61 -19.45
CA ASP A 152 38.92 6.28 -18.11
C ASP A 152 37.60 6.99 -17.72
N ASP A 153 37.06 6.62 -16.56
CA ASP A 153 35.81 7.21 -16.04
C ASP A 153 35.98 8.67 -15.55
N THR A 154 37.21 9.20 -15.46
CA THR A 154 37.44 10.61 -15.07
C THR A 154 36.95 11.60 -16.11
N ARG A 155 36.76 11.15 -17.37
CA ARG A 155 36.16 11.94 -18.45
C ARG A 155 34.84 12.61 -18.06
N TRP A 156 34.04 11.94 -17.23
CA TRP A 156 32.73 12.43 -16.82
C TRP A 156 32.79 13.58 -15.83
N LEU A 157 33.96 13.83 -15.22
CA LEU A 157 34.18 14.94 -14.30
C LEU A 157 34.40 16.27 -15.04
N ASN A 158 34.68 16.23 -16.35
CA ASN A 158 34.89 17.43 -17.17
C ASN A 158 33.55 18.03 -17.64
N ASN A 159 33.02 18.97 -16.86
CA ASN A 159 31.69 19.56 -17.12
C ASN A 159 31.57 20.30 -18.44
N LYS A 160 32.68 20.80 -18.98
CA LYS A 160 32.65 21.57 -20.22
C LYS A 160 32.28 20.68 -21.40
N ASN A 161 32.70 19.41 -21.35
CA ASN A 161 32.53 18.45 -22.44
C ASN A 161 31.35 17.48 -22.25
N ILE A 162 30.54 17.60 -21.19
CA ILE A 162 29.36 16.75 -21.01
C ILE A 162 28.07 17.45 -21.43
N GLU A 163 27.13 16.68 -21.96
CA GLU A 163 25.78 17.12 -22.30
C GLU A 163 24.74 16.15 -21.74
N LEU A 164 23.66 16.71 -21.19
CA LEU A 164 22.53 15.96 -20.63
C LEU A 164 21.52 15.61 -21.72
N VAL A 165 21.19 14.33 -21.83
CA VAL A 165 20.19 13.79 -22.77
C VAL A 165 19.09 13.09 -21.98
N LEU A 166 17.83 13.38 -22.30
CA LEU A 166 16.70 12.65 -21.74
C LEU A 166 16.31 11.46 -22.61
N ILE A 167 15.98 10.34 -21.97
CA ILE A 167 15.60 9.09 -22.63
C ILE A 167 14.34 8.50 -21.99
N ASP A 168 13.74 7.52 -22.67
CA ASP A 168 12.53 6.80 -22.24
C ASP A 168 11.28 7.67 -22.00
N PHE A 169 10.64 8.07 -23.10
CA PHE A 169 9.39 8.83 -23.09
C PHE A 169 8.14 7.92 -23.06
N GLY A 170 8.27 6.68 -22.57
CA GLY A 170 7.21 5.67 -22.65
C GLY A 170 5.94 5.98 -21.85
N LEU A 171 6.03 6.87 -20.86
CA LEU A 171 4.92 7.35 -20.03
C LEU A 171 4.66 8.85 -20.21
N SER A 172 5.32 9.47 -21.18
CA SER A 172 5.19 10.91 -21.41
C SER A 172 3.87 11.29 -22.05
N PHE A 173 3.40 12.49 -21.76
CA PHE A 173 2.20 13.07 -22.35
C PHE A 173 2.31 14.61 -22.37
N ILE A 174 1.36 15.24 -23.06
CA ILE A 174 1.30 16.70 -23.18
C ILE A 174 0.24 17.20 -22.23
N ASP A 175 0.63 18.07 -21.31
CA ASP A 175 -0.29 18.73 -20.39
C ASP A 175 0.24 20.09 -19.94
N SER A 176 -0.65 21.07 -19.86
CA SER A 176 -0.36 22.39 -19.31
C SER A 176 -0.54 22.46 -17.79
N SER A 177 -1.24 21.47 -17.21
CA SER A 177 -1.53 21.30 -15.79
C SER A 177 -0.29 21.50 -14.90
N SER A 178 -0.42 22.42 -13.93
CA SER A 178 0.60 22.64 -12.90
C SER A 178 0.69 21.47 -11.92
N GLU A 179 -0.33 20.60 -11.83
CA GLU A 179 -0.32 19.41 -10.99
C GLU A 179 0.60 18.32 -11.55
N ASP A 180 0.50 18.01 -12.84
CA ASP A 180 1.34 16.98 -13.48
C ASP A 180 2.81 17.37 -13.54
N LYS A 181 3.10 18.66 -13.73
CA LYS A 181 4.45 19.23 -13.58
C LYS A 181 4.98 19.05 -12.14
N GLY A 182 4.10 19.22 -11.15
CA GLY A 182 4.42 18.96 -9.74
C GLY A 182 4.67 17.47 -9.45
N VAL A 183 3.92 16.58 -10.09
CA VAL A 183 4.13 15.12 -9.99
C VAL A 183 5.48 14.72 -10.58
N ASP A 184 5.87 15.23 -11.74
CA ASP A 184 7.19 14.97 -12.34
C ASP A 184 8.34 15.40 -11.43
N LEU A 185 8.26 16.61 -10.83
CA LEU A 185 9.24 17.09 -9.86
C LEU A 185 9.31 16.18 -8.62
N TYR A 186 8.16 15.69 -8.15
CA TYR A 186 8.09 14.75 -7.03
C TYR A 186 8.71 13.38 -7.36
N VAL A 187 8.48 12.85 -8.56
CA VAL A 187 9.13 11.60 -9.03
C VAL A 187 10.64 11.77 -9.04
N LEU A 188 11.15 12.91 -9.53
CA LEU A 188 12.58 13.21 -9.53
C LEU A 188 13.15 13.32 -8.11
N GLU A 189 12.47 14.02 -7.19
CA GLU A 189 12.86 14.08 -5.77
C GLU A 189 13.00 12.67 -5.18
N ARG A 190 12.01 11.79 -5.42
CA ARG A 190 12.02 10.42 -4.92
C ARG A 190 13.12 9.56 -5.56
N ALA A 191 13.38 9.72 -6.85
CA ALA A 191 14.46 9.01 -7.53
C ALA A 191 15.83 9.37 -6.93
N LEU A 192 16.06 10.66 -6.65
CA LEU A 192 17.29 11.14 -6.03
C LEU A 192 17.44 10.65 -4.58
N LEU A 193 16.39 10.75 -3.77
CA LEU A 193 16.41 10.28 -2.37
C LEU A 193 16.65 8.77 -2.25
N SER A 194 16.06 7.97 -3.16
CA SER A 194 16.18 6.51 -3.13
C SER A 194 17.54 6.00 -3.60
N THR A 195 18.15 6.67 -4.58
CA THR A 195 19.38 6.19 -5.22
C THR A 195 20.63 6.88 -4.68
N HIS A 196 20.50 8.08 -4.10
CA HIS A 196 21.61 8.96 -3.73
C HIS A 196 21.40 9.65 -2.37
N ASN A 197 21.09 8.87 -1.33
CA ASN A 197 20.75 9.36 0.02
C ASN A 197 21.83 10.25 0.67
N ASP A 198 23.09 10.17 0.23
CA ASP A 198 24.19 10.92 0.83
C ASP A 198 24.28 12.39 0.34
N TYR A 199 23.55 12.77 -0.72
CA TYR A 199 23.48 14.15 -1.22
C TYR A 199 22.15 14.83 -0.84
N HIS A 200 21.93 15.07 0.46
CA HIS A 200 20.67 15.59 1.01
C HIS A 200 20.19 16.93 0.41
N ASN A 201 21.08 17.71 -0.22
CA ASN A 201 20.75 19.02 -0.80
C ASN A 201 20.69 19.03 -2.34
N LEU A 202 20.82 17.88 -3.00
CA LEU A 202 20.93 17.81 -4.46
C LEU A 202 19.64 18.26 -5.15
N PHE A 203 18.50 17.78 -4.67
CA PHE A 203 17.20 18.15 -5.23
C PHE A 203 16.88 19.63 -5.01
N GLU A 204 17.22 20.20 -3.85
CA GLU A 204 16.99 21.62 -3.58
C GLU A 204 17.80 22.52 -4.54
N LYS A 205 19.03 22.13 -4.87
CA LYS A 205 19.83 22.81 -5.90
C LYS A 205 19.21 22.68 -7.30
N ILE A 206 18.70 21.49 -7.67
CA ILE A 206 17.97 21.26 -8.93
C ILE A 206 16.72 22.16 -8.97
N LEU A 207 15.97 22.21 -7.87
CA LEU A 207 14.74 22.99 -7.74
C LEU A 207 15.02 24.50 -7.84
N THR A 208 16.13 24.97 -7.28
CA THR A 208 16.58 26.35 -7.46
C THR A 208 16.90 26.64 -8.92
N ALA A 209 17.66 25.78 -9.62
CA ALA A 209 17.93 25.95 -11.04
C ALA A 209 16.65 25.94 -11.90
N TYR A 210 15.71 25.03 -11.58
CA TYR A 210 14.38 24.97 -12.19
C TYR A 210 13.60 26.28 -12.01
N LYS A 211 13.61 26.86 -10.80
CA LYS A 211 12.97 28.16 -10.50
C LYS A 211 13.62 29.34 -11.21
N CYS A 212 14.95 29.33 -11.33
CA CYS A 212 15.72 30.43 -11.92
C CYS A 212 15.65 30.47 -13.45
N TYR A 213 15.46 29.32 -14.11
CA TYR A 213 15.51 29.24 -15.59
C TYR A 213 14.40 30.05 -16.29
N SER A 214 13.18 30.04 -15.75
CA SER A 214 12.02 30.73 -16.34
C SER A 214 10.99 31.10 -15.27
N LYS A 215 10.46 32.33 -15.32
CA LYS A 215 9.55 32.90 -14.31
C LYS A 215 8.06 32.59 -14.53
N SER A 216 7.67 32.03 -15.68
CA SER A 216 6.26 31.81 -16.03
C SER A 216 5.60 30.71 -15.19
N ASN A 217 4.47 30.94 -14.54
CA ASN A 217 3.70 29.92 -13.77
C ASN A 217 4.49 29.16 -12.68
N ILE A 218 5.68 29.63 -12.28
CA ILE A 218 6.55 28.92 -11.34
C ILE A 218 5.91 28.80 -9.96
N LYS A 219 5.21 29.84 -9.48
CA LYS A 219 4.57 29.85 -8.17
C LYS A 219 3.51 28.75 -8.05
N GLU A 220 2.71 28.59 -9.09
CA GLU A 220 1.64 27.58 -9.13
C GLU A 220 2.22 26.17 -9.19
N VAL A 221 3.21 25.93 -10.05
CA VAL A 221 3.86 24.61 -10.16
C VAL A 221 4.54 24.22 -8.85
N ILE A 222 5.20 25.16 -8.16
CA ILE A 222 5.83 24.89 -6.86
C ILE A 222 4.78 24.64 -5.77
N SER A 223 3.68 25.40 -5.76
CA SER A 223 2.57 25.14 -4.85
C SER A 223 2.01 23.73 -5.04
N LYS A 224 1.77 23.34 -6.30
CA LYS A 224 1.28 21.99 -6.63
C LYS A 224 2.28 20.90 -6.34
N PHE A 225 3.57 21.16 -6.57
CA PHE A 225 4.63 20.25 -6.13
C PHE A 225 4.60 20.03 -4.63
N GLU A 226 4.46 21.08 -3.80
CA GLU A 226 4.37 20.92 -2.33
C GLU A 226 3.08 20.19 -1.92
N ASP A 227 1.95 20.43 -2.60
CA ASP A 227 0.71 19.66 -2.38
C ASP A 227 0.91 18.18 -2.71
N VAL A 228 1.52 17.87 -3.85
CA VAL A 228 1.88 16.49 -4.25
C VAL A 228 2.87 15.90 -3.26
N ARG A 229 3.86 16.66 -2.79
CA ARG A 229 4.86 16.24 -1.81
C ARG A 229 4.23 15.94 -0.47
N ALA A 230 3.25 16.74 -0.01
CA ALA A 230 2.50 16.49 1.21
C ALA A 230 1.63 15.23 1.09
N ARG A 231 0.94 15.04 -0.03
CA ARG A 231 0.19 13.80 -0.35
C ARG A 231 1.12 12.59 -0.46
N GLY A 232 2.31 12.79 -1.02
CA GLY A 232 3.36 11.80 -1.20
C GLY A 232 4.05 11.42 0.11
N ARG A 233 4.28 12.35 1.04
CA ARG A 233 4.79 12.10 2.41
C ARG A 233 3.84 11.25 3.23
N LYS A 234 2.52 11.39 3.00
CA LYS A 234 1.50 10.46 3.53
C LYS A 234 1.61 9.05 2.94
N ARG A 235 2.25 8.88 1.77
CA ARG A 235 2.60 7.57 1.14
C ARG A 235 4.00 7.08 1.51
N THR A 236 5.00 7.94 1.72
CA THR A 236 6.41 7.57 1.97
C THR A 236 6.80 7.38 3.44
N MET A 237 5.94 7.70 4.41
CA MET A 237 6.05 7.15 5.77
C MET A 237 5.98 5.60 5.81
N GLY A 238 5.61 4.95 4.69
CA GLY A 238 5.71 3.51 4.50
C GLY A 238 7.07 2.98 4.00
N THR A 239 8.11 3.81 3.84
CA THR A 239 9.42 3.34 3.30
C THR A 239 10.61 4.23 3.71
N VAL A 240 10.86 4.39 5.02
CA VAL A 240 12.18 4.76 5.54
C VAL A 240 12.49 3.80 6.69
N GLY A 241 13.33 2.81 6.41
CA GLY A 241 13.70 1.81 7.39
C GLY A 241 15.09 1.26 7.09
N THR A 242 16.09 2.12 7.02
CA THR A 242 17.50 1.74 7.25
C THR A 242 18.37 2.99 7.41
N ARG A 243 18.63 3.37 8.68
CA ARG A 243 19.81 4.07 9.24
C ARG A 243 19.40 4.84 10.50
N CYS A 244 19.05 4.09 11.53
CA CYS A 244 19.23 4.47 12.93
C CYS A 244 19.55 3.20 13.71
N VAL A 245 20.63 2.54 13.30
CA VAL A 245 21.28 1.51 14.11
C VAL A 245 22.74 1.91 14.10
N HIS A 246 23.15 2.65 15.12
CA HIS A 246 24.45 2.76 15.77
C HIS A 246 24.41 4.08 16.56
N ILE A 247 24.65 4.01 17.88
CA ILE A 247 24.34 5.01 18.91
C ILE A 247 22.88 4.94 19.42
N VAL A 248 22.52 3.86 20.12
CA VAL A 248 21.91 3.85 21.47
C VAL A 248 22.00 2.40 22.00
N LYS A 249 23.19 1.99 22.42
CA LYS A 249 23.39 0.79 23.26
C LYS A 249 24.24 1.20 24.46
N SER A 250 23.63 1.94 25.39
CA SER A 250 24.15 2.11 26.77
C SER A 250 23.27 2.93 27.73
N THR A 251 22.09 3.44 27.34
CA THR A 251 21.29 4.31 28.23
C THR A 251 19.79 4.04 28.26
N VAL A 252 19.36 2.79 28.04
CA VAL A 252 17.93 2.42 28.06
C VAL A 252 17.62 1.50 29.25
N VAL A 253 17.69 2.06 30.46
CA VAL A 253 16.99 1.49 31.63
C VAL A 253 16.17 2.56 32.37
N SER A 254 16.47 3.86 32.18
CA SER A 254 15.81 4.93 32.96
C SER A 254 14.73 5.74 32.21
N ALA A 255 14.46 5.50 30.92
CA ALA A 255 13.56 6.34 30.11
C ALA A 255 12.25 5.64 29.65
N LYS A 256 11.80 4.59 30.36
CA LYS A 256 10.58 3.82 29.99
C LYS A 256 9.27 4.35 30.60
N ARG A 257 9.28 5.44 31.38
CA ARG A 257 8.08 5.96 32.07
C ARG A 257 7.44 7.20 31.44
N ASP A 258 8.14 7.98 30.60
CA ASP A 258 7.64 9.29 30.14
C ASP A 258 7.02 9.32 28.72
N LEU A 259 6.87 8.17 28.06
CA LEU A 259 6.32 8.09 26.68
C LEU A 259 4.79 7.92 26.60
N ARG A 260 4.08 7.83 27.73
CA ARG A 260 2.63 7.57 27.76
C ARG A 260 1.75 8.76 27.35
N GLY A 261 2.30 9.98 27.31
CA GLY A 261 1.50 11.21 27.17
C GLY A 261 1.62 11.98 25.85
N CYS A 262 2.37 11.50 24.85
CA CYS A 262 2.85 12.39 23.78
C CYS A 262 2.65 11.90 22.33
N LEU A 263 1.95 10.79 22.09
CA LEU A 263 1.66 10.32 20.74
C LEU A 263 0.23 10.69 20.34
N SER A 264 0.07 11.33 19.18
CA SER A 264 -1.25 11.49 18.58
C SER A 264 -1.85 10.13 18.17
N SER A 265 -3.18 10.02 18.13
CA SER A 265 -3.88 8.80 17.72
C SER A 265 -3.38 8.27 16.36
N GLN A 266 -3.06 9.18 15.43
CA GLN A 266 -2.56 8.82 14.11
C GLN A 266 -1.13 8.28 14.15
N GLU A 267 -0.24 8.88 14.94
CA GLU A 267 1.14 8.40 15.09
C GLU A 267 1.17 7.01 15.73
N ALA A 268 0.27 6.73 16.69
CA ALA A 268 0.15 5.42 17.29
C ALA A 268 -0.28 4.34 16.26
N ILE A 269 -1.21 4.66 15.36
CA ILE A 269 -1.62 3.76 14.26
C ILE A 269 -0.46 3.51 13.29
N GLU A 270 0.24 4.57 12.87
CA GLU A 270 1.39 4.41 11.95
C GLU A 270 2.52 3.62 12.60
N ARG A 271 2.83 3.85 13.88
CA ARG A 271 3.81 3.08 14.65
C ARG A 271 3.40 1.60 14.72
N ARG A 272 2.15 1.30 15.07
CA ARG A 272 1.62 -0.07 15.08
C ARG A 272 1.74 -0.73 13.72
N HIS A 273 1.34 -0.03 12.66
CA HIS A 273 1.46 -0.50 11.30
C HIS A 273 2.91 -0.82 10.92
N HIS A 274 3.85 0.05 11.28
CA HIS A 274 5.27 -0.16 11.04
C HIS A 274 5.81 -1.42 11.76
N LEU A 275 5.51 -1.57 13.05
CA LEU A 275 5.91 -2.74 13.85
C LEU A 275 5.34 -4.04 13.27
N PHE A 276 4.07 -4.03 12.86
CA PHE A 276 3.44 -5.18 12.18
C PHE A 276 4.17 -5.57 10.90
N MET A 277 4.53 -4.59 10.06
CA MET A 277 5.24 -4.86 8.80
C MET A 277 6.65 -5.39 9.03
N LEU A 278 7.36 -4.86 10.04
CA LEU A 278 8.68 -5.37 10.44
C LEU A 278 8.60 -6.81 10.93
N GLU A 279 7.63 -7.12 11.79
CA GLU A 279 7.45 -8.47 12.31
C GLU A 279 7.05 -9.45 11.22
N LYS A 280 6.15 -9.05 10.31
CA LYS A 280 5.80 -9.84 9.12
C LYS A 280 7.04 -10.18 8.30
N LYS A 281 7.89 -9.19 8.05
CA LYS A 281 9.14 -9.38 7.31
C LYS A 281 10.08 -10.32 8.06
N ARG A 282 10.25 -10.14 9.37
CA ARG A 282 11.07 -11.03 10.21
C ARG A 282 10.58 -12.48 10.15
N GLN A 283 9.27 -12.71 10.25
CA GLN A 283 8.69 -14.05 10.16
C GLN A 283 8.91 -14.67 8.78
N LEU A 284 8.82 -13.87 7.71
CA LEU A 284 9.10 -14.33 6.35
C LEU A 284 10.59 -14.63 6.13
N ASP A 285 11.49 -13.78 6.61
CA ASP A 285 12.94 -13.97 6.50
C ASP A 285 13.44 -15.18 7.32
N ASN A 286 12.70 -15.55 8.38
CA ASN A 286 12.93 -16.77 9.16
C ASN A 286 12.48 -18.04 8.43
N VAL A 287 11.64 -17.93 7.38
CA VAL A 287 11.35 -19.04 6.49
C VAL A 287 12.60 -19.29 5.66
N GLY A 288 13.42 -20.25 6.09
CA GLY A 288 14.72 -20.53 5.50
C GLY A 288 14.63 -21.10 4.07
N ARG A 289 15.05 -22.35 3.89
CA ARG A 289 14.97 -22.99 2.57
C ARG A 289 13.50 -23.28 2.22
N ILE A 290 13.10 -22.98 0.98
CA ILE A 290 11.75 -23.27 0.50
C ILE A 290 11.53 -24.79 0.47
N GLU A 291 10.65 -25.26 1.36
CA GLU A 291 10.14 -26.63 1.39
C GLU A 291 8.83 -26.73 0.61
N LYS A 292 8.61 -27.88 -0.06
CA LYS A 292 7.38 -28.15 -0.81
C LYS A 292 6.40 -28.94 0.04
N ILE A 293 5.12 -28.62 -0.08
CA ILE A 293 4.01 -29.33 0.54
C ILE A 293 2.99 -29.75 -0.51
N GLU A 294 2.34 -30.88 -0.27
CA GLU A 294 1.22 -31.36 -1.07
C GLU A 294 -0.10 -30.95 -0.42
N VAL A 295 -0.89 -30.18 -1.15
CA VAL A 295 -2.21 -29.71 -0.72
C VAL A 295 -3.26 -30.45 -1.57
N LYS A 296 -4.02 -31.35 -0.94
CA LYS A 296 -5.09 -32.10 -1.60
C LYS A 296 -6.38 -31.27 -1.57
N TYR A 297 -6.68 -30.61 -2.68
CA TYR A 297 -7.93 -29.87 -2.83
C TYR A 297 -9.10 -30.83 -3.06
N ILE A 298 -10.18 -30.65 -2.29
CA ILE A 298 -11.42 -31.40 -2.40
C ILE A 298 -12.52 -30.39 -2.75
N GLY A 299 -13.22 -30.60 -3.86
CA GLY A 299 -14.34 -29.76 -4.28
C GLY A 299 -14.42 -29.47 -5.78
N VAL A 300 -15.32 -28.56 -6.12
CA VAL A 300 -15.60 -28.14 -7.50
C VAL A 300 -14.45 -27.27 -8.02
N PRO A 301 -13.99 -27.40 -9.29
CA PRO A 301 -14.53 -28.24 -10.37
C PRO A 301 -14.13 -29.71 -10.30
N LYS A 302 -12.98 -30.03 -9.70
CA LYS A 302 -12.51 -31.40 -9.50
C LYS A 302 -11.48 -31.43 -8.38
N ASP A 303 -11.43 -32.55 -7.69
CA ASP A 303 -10.38 -32.84 -6.72
C ASP A 303 -9.03 -32.88 -7.42
N CYS A 304 -8.02 -32.30 -6.79
CA CYS A 304 -6.66 -32.28 -7.33
C CYS A 304 -5.62 -32.13 -6.22
N THR A 305 -4.36 -32.40 -6.55
CA THR A 305 -3.24 -32.14 -5.65
C THR A 305 -2.43 -30.97 -6.17
N LEU A 306 -2.21 -29.97 -5.33
CA LEU A 306 -1.40 -28.79 -5.61
C LEU A 306 -0.07 -28.91 -4.86
N VAL A 307 1.03 -28.58 -5.52
CA VAL A 307 2.36 -28.54 -4.91
C VAL A 307 2.69 -27.09 -4.55
N MET A 308 2.63 -26.77 -3.26
CA MET A 308 2.75 -25.41 -2.74
C MET A 308 4.02 -25.25 -1.90
N ASN A 309 4.34 -24.02 -1.49
CA ASN A 309 5.48 -23.74 -0.62
C ASN A 309 5.05 -23.71 0.85
N LYS A 310 5.73 -24.47 1.70
CA LYS A 310 5.50 -24.48 3.15
C LYS A 310 5.78 -23.10 3.75
N ASP A 311 4.95 -22.68 4.71
CA ASP A 311 5.06 -21.43 5.48
C ASP A 311 5.06 -20.13 4.63
N ILE A 312 4.79 -20.26 3.33
CA ILE A 312 4.70 -19.15 2.37
C ILE A 312 3.34 -19.19 1.69
N SER A 313 2.99 -20.34 1.12
CA SER A 313 1.79 -20.44 0.31
C SER A 313 0.52 -20.47 1.14
N THR A 314 -0.53 -19.85 0.62
CA THR A 314 -1.80 -19.63 1.31
C THR A 314 -2.96 -20.33 0.58
N PRO A 315 -4.09 -20.59 1.26
CA PRO A 315 -5.31 -21.05 0.59
C PRO A 315 -5.77 -20.13 -0.54
N TYR A 316 -5.56 -18.81 -0.41
CA TYR A 316 -5.85 -17.84 -1.46
C TYR A 316 -5.00 -18.09 -2.71
N GLU A 317 -3.72 -18.39 -2.54
CA GLU A 317 -2.86 -18.78 -3.67
C GLU A 317 -3.26 -20.12 -4.28
N CYS A 318 -3.74 -21.07 -3.47
CA CYS A 318 -4.36 -22.29 -4.00
C CYS A 318 -5.58 -21.96 -4.86
N ALA A 319 -6.44 -21.03 -4.43
CA ALA A 319 -7.62 -20.58 -5.19
C ALA A 319 -7.23 -19.96 -6.54
N ARG A 320 -6.07 -19.28 -6.63
CA ARG A 320 -5.53 -18.71 -7.89
C ARG A 320 -5.26 -19.75 -8.96
N HIS A 321 -5.02 -21.01 -8.60
CA HIS A 321 -4.79 -22.10 -9.56
C HIS A 321 -6.09 -22.56 -10.26
N PHE A 322 -7.27 -22.13 -9.78
CA PHE A 322 -8.56 -22.51 -10.35
C PHE A 322 -9.14 -21.38 -11.21
N THR A 323 -9.91 -20.47 -10.59
CA THR A 323 -10.57 -19.36 -11.28
C THR A 323 -10.69 -18.15 -10.36
N GLU A 324 -10.92 -16.97 -10.96
CA GLU A 324 -11.18 -15.73 -10.21
C GLU A 324 -12.38 -15.87 -9.27
N TRP A 325 -13.41 -16.61 -9.68
CA TRP A 325 -14.55 -16.89 -8.83
C TRP A 325 -14.17 -17.57 -7.51
N HIS A 326 -13.20 -18.50 -7.50
CA HIS A 326 -12.74 -19.12 -6.26
C HIS A 326 -12.02 -18.11 -5.35
N MET A 327 -11.28 -17.16 -5.93
CA MET A 327 -10.63 -16.10 -5.15
C MET A 327 -11.65 -15.16 -4.51
N GLU A 328 -12.68 -14.76 -5.24
CA GLU A 328 -13.66 -13.78 -4.75
C GLU A 328 -14.71 -14.40 -3.82
N SER A 329 -15.17 -15.63 -4.10
CA SER A 329 -16.26 -16.26 -3.35
C SER A 329 -15.83 -16.98 -2.07
N SER A 330 -14.56 -17.41 -1.97
CA SER A 330 -14.06 -18.15 -0.82
C SER A 330 -13.81 -17.22 0.36
N ALA A 331 -14.56 -17.40 1.45
CA ALA A 331 -14.43 -16.59 2.65
C ALA A 331 -13.39 -17.18 3.60
N LEU A 332 -13.37 -18.51 3.74
CA LEU A 332 -12.45 -19.28 4.56
C LEU A 332 -11.98 -20.53 3.82
N ALA A 333 -10.98 -21.19 4.37
CA ALA A 333 -10.58 -22.53 4.01
C ALA A 333 -10.88 -23.50 5.15
N LEU A 334 -11.29 -24.72 4.85
CA LEU A 334 -11.35 -25.83 5.78
C LEU A 334 -10.15 -26.73 5.50
N VAL A 335 -9.28 -26.86 6.49
CA VAL A 335 -8.04 -27.63 6.43
C VAL A 335 -8.25 -28.91 7.23
N ASP A 336 -7.91 -30.06 6.63
CA ASP A 336 -8.02 -31.40 7.24
C ASP A 336 -9.43 -31.69 7.78
N GLY A 337 -10.46 -31.22 7.06
CA GLY A 337 -11.88 -31.45 7.36
C GLY A 337 -12.40 -30.86 8.67
N SER A 338 -11.57 -30.18 9.47
CA SER A 338 -11.92 -29.80 10.84
C SER A 338 -11.48 -28.39 11.23
N VAL A 339 -10.36 -27.90 10.69
CA VAL A 339 -9.76 -26.62 11.10
C VAL A 339 -10.12 -25.52 10.11
N HIS A 340 -10.83 -24.51 10.58
CA HIS A 340 -11.12 -23.33 9.77
C HIS A 340 -9.91 -22.40 9.73
N TRP A 341 -9.52 -22.01 8.52
CA TRP A 341 -8.28 -21.31 8.21
C TRP A 341 -8.55 -20.04 7.41
N ASP A 342 -7.84 -18.96 7.71
CA ASP A 342 -7.92 -17.72 6.95
C ASP A 342 -7.33 -17.91 5.55
N MET A 343 -7.95 -17.29 4.54
CA MET A 343 -7.50 -17.43 3.15
C MET A 343 -6.07 -16.94 2.91
N HIS A 344 -5.59 -15.96 3.68
CA HIS A 344 -4.25 -15.39 3.56
C HIS A 344 -3.26 -15.90 4.62
N ARG A 345 -3.61 -16.94 5.39
CA ARG A 345 -2.72 -17.55 6.39
C ARG A 345 -1.87 -18.65 5.74
N PRO A 346 -0.52 -18.62 5.87
CA PRO A 346 0.35 -19.64 5.28
C PRO A 346 0.02 -21.06 5.77
N LEU A 347 0.18 -22.04 4.88
CA LEU A 347 0.03 -23.47 5.16
C LEU A 347 1.34 -24.05 5.69
N THR A 348 1.27 -24.78 6.80
CA THR A 348 2.45 -25.25 7.54
C THR A 348 2.91 -26.66 7.18
N GLY A 349 2.16 -27.38 6.35
CA GLY A 349 2.41 -28.78 6.04
C GLY A 349 1.48 -29.34 4.97
N ASN A 350 1.61 -30.64 4.70
CA ASN A 350 0.69 -31.36 3.82
C ASN A 350 -0.70 -31.39 4.47
N CYS A 351 -1.73 -31.09 3.69
CA CYS A 351 -3.09 -31.03 4.22
C CYS A 351 -4.14 -31.28 3.13
N THR A 352 -5.37 -31.55 3.54
CA THR A 352 -6.53 -31.39 2.66
C THR A 352 -7.06 -29.97 2.72
N LEU A 353 -7.64 -29.48 1.63
CA LEU A 353 -8.14 -28.11 1.49
C LEU A 353 -9.51 -28.08 0.84
N GLU A 354 -10.47 -27.44 1.49
CA GLU A 354 -11.80 -27.14 0.95
C GLU A 354 -12.11 -25.65 1.07
N PHE A 355 -12.67 -25.04 0.04
CA PHE A 355 -13.07 -23.62 0.09
C PHE A 355 -14.46 -23.45 0.69
N GLN A 356 -14.55 -22.63 1.74
CA GLN A 356 -15.78 -22.35 2.47
C GLN A 356 -16.37 -21.01 2.01
N ARG A 357 -17.60 -21.06 1.49
CA ARG A 357 -18.35 -19.91 0.95
C ARG A 357 -19.53 -19.56 1.86
N PHE A 358 -20.20 -18.45 1.61
CA PHE A 358 -21.39 -18.05 2.39
C PHE A 358 -22.62 -18.94 2.17
N ASN A 359 -22.69 -19.68 1.05
CA ASN A 359 -23.84 -20.47 0.62
C ASN A 359 -23.67 -21.98 0.85
N ILE A 360 -22.74 -22.39 1.71
CA ILE A 360 -22.56 -23.79 2.10
C ILE A 360 -23.68 -24.27 3.04
N ALA A 361 -23.85 -25.59 3.17
CA ALA A 361 -24.87 -26.19 4.04
C ALA A 361 -24.67 -25.81 5.52
N GLU A 362 -23.42 -25.68 5.98
CA GLU A 362 -23.06 -25.34 7.36
C GLU A 362 -22.27 -24.02 7.44
N PRO A 363 -22.93 -22.86 7.27
CA PRO A 363 -22.25 -21.56 7.17
C PRO A 363 -21.90 -20.95 8.53
N GLN A 364 -22.08 -21.66 9.66
CA GLN A 364 -22.00 -21.07 11.00
C GLN A 364 -20.62 -20.46 11.27
N GLN A 365 -19.54 -21.12 10.84
CA GLN A 365 -18.18 -20.62 11.05
C GLN A 365 -17.83 -19.47 10.11
N VAL A 366 -18.28 -19.54 8.84
CA VAL A 366 -18.15 -18.44 7.87
C VAL A 366 -18.90 -17.20 8.35
N ASN A 367 -20.11 -17.38 8.89
CA ASN A 367 -20.90 -16.29 9.47
C ASN A 367 -20.19 -15.69 10.68
N LYS A 368 -19.66 -16.50 11.60
CA LYS A 368 -18.87 -15.98 12.73
C LYS A 368 -17.66 -15.18 12.26
N ALA A 369 -16.92 -15.68 11.26
CA ALA A 369 -15.80 -14.94 10.67
C ALA A 369 -16.24 -13.62 10.02
N PHE A 370 -17.37 -13.61 9.32
CA PHE A 370 -17.96 -12.41 8.72
C PHE A 370 -18.27 -11.34 9.75
N TRP A 371 -19.08 -11.65 10.77
CA TRP A 371 -19.45 -10.68 11.81
C TRP A 371 -18.22 -10.21 12.61
N ARG A 372 -17.23 -11.09 12.82
CA ARG A 372 -15.95 -10.72 13.45
C ARG A 372 -15.17 -9.72 12.59
N THR A 373 -15.08 -9.94 11.28
CA THR A 373 -14.46 -8.97 10.37
C THR A 373 -15.26 -7.67 10.33
N CYS A 374 -16.59 -7.72 10.40
CA CYS A 374 -17.39 -6.50 10.45
C CYS A 374 -17.07 -5.65 11.69
N SER A 375 -16.93 -6.28 12.85
CA SER A 375 -16.46 -5.61 14.06
C SER A 375 -15.06 -5.01 13.88
N LEU A 376 -14.10 -5.76 13.32
CA LEU A 376 -12.74 -5.22 13.08
C LEU A 376 -12.78 -3.94 12.20
N VAL A 377 -13.54 -3.97 11.10
CA VAL A 377 -13.68 -2.82 10.20
C VAL A 377 -14.39 -1.65 10.90
N LEU A 378 -15.37 -1.93 11.76
CA LEU A 378 -16.02 -0.89 12.57
C LEU A 378 -15.03 -0.17 13.50
N GLY A 379 -14.11 -0.92 14.13
CA GLY A 379 -13.03 -0.33 14.93
C GLY A 379 -12.11 0.58 14.10
N ALA A 380 -11.78 0.17 12.86
CA ALA A 380 -11.02 0.99 11.93
C ALA A 380 -11.74 2.29 11.57
N CYS A 381 -13.04 2.22 11.26
CA CYS A 381 -13.87 3.40 10.96
C CYS A 381 -13.95 4.34 12.15
N ALA A 382 -14.22 3.82 13.35
CA ALA A 382 -14.37 4.64 14.54
C ALA A 382 -13.07 5.38 14.91
N THR A 383 -11.92 4.78 14.66
CA THR A 383 -10.62 5.43 14.93
C THR A 383 -10.38 6.66 14.04
N VAL A 384 -10.94 6.68 12.82
CA VAL A 384 -10.77 7.77 11.84
C VAL A 384 -11.93 8.77 11.87
N ALA A 385 -13.07 8.39 12.44
CA ALA A 385 -14.29 9.19 12.39
C ALA A 385 -14.27 10.45 13.27
N PHE A 386 -13.47 10.45 14.33
CA PHE A 386 -13.40 11.57 15.27
C PHE A 386 -12.25 12.52 14.94
N LYS A 387 -12.39 13.79 15.38
CA LYS A 387 -11.32 14.79 15.26
C LYS A 387 -10.12 14.39 16.12
N ASP A 388 -8.91 14.81 15.72
CA ASP A 388 -7.66 14.52 16.45
C ASP A 388 -7.69 14.94 17.93
N SER A 389 -8.53 15.91 18.29
CA SER A 389 -8.71 16.38 19.67
C SER A 389 -9.49 15.41 20.57
N VAL A 390 -10.15 14.40 20.00
CA VAL A 390 -10.97 13.42 20.73
C VAL A 390 -10.19 12.11 20.79
N PRO A 391 -9.64 11.73 21.96
CA PRO A 391 -9.00 10.44 22.12
C PRO A 391 -10.01 9.30 21.97
N VAL A 392 -9.71 8.35 21.09
CA VAL A 392 -10.53 7.16 20.82
C VAL A 392 -9.79 5.94 21.33
N HIS A 393 -10.25 5.36 22.44
CA HIS A 393 -9.62 4.19 23.03
C HIS A 393 -10.46 2.94 22.74
N LEU A 394 -9.98 2.11 21.84
CA LEU A 394 -10.66 0.87 21.47
C LEU A 394 -10.56 -0.18 22.59
N HIS A 395 -11.68 -0.70 23.08
CA HIS A 395 -11.66 -1.68 24.16
C HIS A 395 -11.70 -3.12 23.60
N SER A 396 -12.85 -3.58 23.12
CA SER A 396 -13.03 -4.93 22.63
C SER A 396 -14.29 -5.07 21.79
N PHE A 397 -14.29 -6.05 20.90
CA PHE A 397 -15.52 -6.56 20.29
C PHE A 397 -15.73 -8.00 20.76
N PRO A 398 -16.79 -8.27 21.54
CA PRO A 398 -17.15 -9.62 21.98
C PRO A 398 -17.32 -10.61 20.83
N GLY A 399 -17.29 -11.90 21.16
CA GLY A 399 -17.55 -12.96 20.20
C GLY A 399 -18.89 -12.76 19.47
N PRO A 400 -18.94 -12.95 18.14
CA PRO A 400 -20.14 -12.64 17.37
C PRO A 400 -21.29 -13.59 17.71
N ASP A 401 -22.45 -13.01 18.06
CA ASP A 401 -23.72 -13.72 18.13
C ASP A 401 -24.63 -13.30 16.98
N ILE A 402 -24.73 -14.15 15.96
CA ILE A 402 -25.49 -13.87 14.73
C ILE A 402 -26.99 -13.63 15.05
N ARG A 403 -27.51 -14.25 16.12
CA ARG A 403 -28.93 -14.15 16.50
C ARG A 403 -29.31 -12.77 17.07
N SER A 404 -28.33 -12.02 17.57
CA SER A 404 -28.55 -10.66 18.05
C SER A 404 -29.02 -9.73 16.91
N GLY A 405 -28.55 -9.99 15.69
CA GLY A 405 -28.83 -9.19 14.51
C GLY A 405 -27.90 -7.98 14.31
N SER A 406 -26.83 -7.83 15.10
CA SER A 406 -25.85 -6.74 14.93
C SER A 406 -24.41 -7.15 15.28
N PHE A 407 -23.41 -6.56 14.60
CA PHE A 407 -22.00 -6.59 15.01
C PHE A 407 -21.79 -5.38 15.89
N ILE A 408 -20.83 -5.52 16.80
CA ILE A 408 -20.56 -4.49 17.79
C ILE A 408 -19.07 -4.22 17.94
N TYR A 409 -18.76 -3.03 18.45
CA TYR A 409 -17.45 -2.69 18.94
C TYR A 409 -17.61 -1.75 20.14
N ASP A 410 -16.98 -2.11 21.27
CA ASP A 410 -17.01 -1.29 22.48
C ASP A 410 -15.80 -0.33 22.48
N ILE A 411 -16.08 0.97 22.60
CA ILE A 411 -15.11 2.07 22.48
C ILE A 411 -15.24 2.99 23.68
N ASP A 412 -14.11 3.36 24.26
CA ASP A 412 -14.02 4.37 25.30
C ASP A 412 -13.71 5.74 24.66
N LEU A 413 -14.51 6.75 25.05
CA LEU A 413 -14.40 8.14 24.58
C LEU A 413 -14.31 9.07 25.81
N PRO A 414 -13.12 9.19 26.43
CA PRO A 414 -12.96 9.89 27.71
C PRO A 414 -13.39 11.36 27.68
N SER A 415 -13.18 12.04 26.55
CA SER A 415 -13.50 13.47 26.40
C SER A 415 -14.98 13.75 26.11
N LEU A 416 -15.79 12.71 25.89
CA LEU A 416 -17.19 12.84 25.46
C LEU A 416 -18.11 11.98 26.36
N PRO A 417 -18.36 12.37 27.61
CA PRO A 417 -19.17 11.57 28.52
C PRO A 417 -20.66 11.52 28.17
N ASP A 418 -21.24 12.57 27.60
CA ASP A 418 -22.69 12.63 27.32
C ASP A 418 -23.01 12.69 25.83
N TRP A 419 -22.07 12.24 24.99
CA TRP A 419 -22.26 12.25 23.56
C TRP A 419 -23.31 11.23 23.14
N LYS A 420 -24.22 11.67 22.26
CA LYS A 420 -25.18 10.82 21.57
C LYS A 420 -25.04 11.08 20.08
N PRO A 421 -24.87 10.04 19.26
CA PRO A 421 -24.71 10.22 17.83
C PRO A 421 -26.01 10.76 17.21
N THR A 422 -25.87 11.77 16.38
CA THR A 422 -26.93 12.22 15.48
C THR A 422 -27.09 11.23 14.32
N PRO A 423 -28.26 11.18 13.67
CA PRO A 423 -28.44 10.37 12.47
C PRO A 423 -27.42 10.69 11.37
N GLN A 424 -27.05 11.97 11.22
CA GLN A 424 -26.06 12.41 10.24
C GLN A 424 -24.67 11.84 10.53
N GLU A 425 -24.24 11.79 11.79
CA GLU A 425 -22.96 11.17 12.18
C GLU A 425 -22.95 9.67 11.89
N LEU A 426 -24.05 8.96 12.15
CA LEU A 426 -24.19 7.54 11.82
C LEU A 426 -24.14 7.29 10.31
N TYR A 427 -24.73 8.17 9.50
CA TYR A 427 -24.63 8.11 8.04
C TYR A 427 -23.20 8.32 7.56
N THR A 428 -22.49 9.31 8.11
CA THR A 428 -21.08 9.56 7.78
C THR A 428 -20.21 8.35 8.14
N LEU A 429 -20.39 7.79 9.33
CA LEU A 429 -19.66 6.58 9.76
C LEU A 429 -19.96 5.37 8.85
N SER A 430 -21.23 5.22 8.45
CA SER A 430 -21.64 4.20 7.48
C SER A 430 -21.01 4.40 6.10
N ALA A 431 -20.93 5.65 5.64
CA ALA A 431 -20.30 5.98 4.36
C ALA A 431 -18.81 5.63 4.37
N GLU A 432 -18.08 5.99 5.44
CA GLU A 432 -16.67 5.63 5.61
C GLU A 432 -16.47 4.10 5.62
N TYR A 433 -17.35 3.38 6.31
CA TYR A 433 -17.35 1.91 6.31
C TYR A 433 -17.51 1.35 4.89
N VAL A 434 -18.47 1.87 4.12
CA VAL A 434 -18.69 1.46 2.73
C VAL A 434 -17.46 1.74 1.87
N GLN A 435 -16.75 2.87 2.08
CA GLN A 435 -15.52 3.17 1.36
C GLN A 435 -14.41 2.14 1.65
N LEU A 436 -14.25 1.70 2.91
CA LEU A 436 -13.30 0.64 3.25
C LEU A 436 -13.65 -0.70 2.59
N CYS A 437 -14.93 -1.02 2.44
CA CYS A 437 -15.37 -2.23 1.75
C CYS A 437 -15.06 -2.17 0.25
N ARG A 438 -15.30 -1.01 -0.39
CA ARG A 438 -15.02 -0.79 -1.82
C ARG A 438 -13.54 -0.92 -2.19
N LYS A 439 -12.62 -0.66 -1.26
CA LYS A 439 -11.18 -0.86 -1.48
C LYS A 439 -10.77 -2.33 -1.62
N LYS A 440 -11.65 -3.30 -1.29
CA LYS A 440 -11.37 -4.75 -1.35
C LYS A 440 -10.04 -5.14 -0.67
N ILE A 441 -9.82 -4.64 0.55
CA ILE A 441 -8.55 -4.82 1.27
C ILE A 441 -8.46 -6.24 1.82
N ASN A 442 -7.34 -6.91 1.60
CA ASN A 442 -7.07 -8.23 2.17
C ASN A 442 -6.83 -8.15 3.67
N LEU A 443 -7.36 -9.12 4.42
CA LEU A 443 -7.11 -9.23 5.86
C LEU A 443 -5.79 -9.96 6.08
N GLU A 444 -4.87 -9.32 6.79
CA GLU A 444 -3.56 -9.90 7.10
C GLU A 444 -3.53 -10.34 8.57
N ARG A 445 -3.05 -11.56 8.81
CA ARG A 445 -2.94 -12.16 10.14
C ARG A 445 -1.47 -12.34 10.52
N LEU A 446 -1.12 -12.03 11.76
CA LEU A 446 0.17 -12.36 12.37
C LEU A 446 -0.01 -12.91 13.77
N ASP A 447 0.80 -13.91 14.13
CA ASP A 447 0.94 -14.34 15.53
C ASP A 447 2.23 -13.74 16.08
N VAL A 448 2.12 -12.92 17.13
CA VAL A 448 3.24 -12.20 17.74
C VAL A 448 3.46 -12.61 19.18
N SER A 449 4.65 -12.34 19.73
CA SER A 449 4.91 -12.54 21.17
C SER A 449 4.13 -11.56 22.03
N GLU A 450 3.91 -11.91 23.29
CA GLU A 450 3.30 -11.02 24.29
C GLU A 450 4.05 -9.68 24.40
N GLU A 451 5.39 -9.72 24.44
CA GLU A 451 6.23 -8.53 24.54
C GLU A 451 6.02 -7.55 23.38
N LEU A 452 5.99 -8.06 22.16
CA LEU A 452 5.78 -7.24 20.97
C LEU A 452 4.34 -6.72 20.91
N ALA A 453 3.35 -7.52 21.31
CA ALA A 453 1.97 -7.07 21.41
C ALA A 453 1.83 -5.91 22.41
N LEU A 454 2.46 -6.00 23.59
CA LEU A 454 2.49 -4.91 24.58
C LEU A 454 3.17 -3.65 24.02
N GLU A 455 4.24 -3.80 23.25
CA GLU A 455 4.88 -2.67 22.58
C GLU A 455 3.98 -2.02 21.53
N MET A 456 3.25 -2.83 20.76
CA MET A 456 2.33 -2.34 19.73
C MET A 456 1.17 -1.54 20.35
N PHE A 457 0.56 -2.03 21.43
CA PHE A 457 -0.61 -1.39 22.05
C PHE A 457 -0.26 -0.54 23.27
N VAL A 458 0.94 0.04 23.31
CA VAL A 458 1.40 0.87 24.44
C VAL A 458 0.54 2.13 24.66
N ASP A 459 -0.11 2.61 23.61
CA ASP A 459 -1.03 3.74 23.60
C ASP A 459 -2.40 3.42 24.22
N ASN A 460 -2.75 2.14 24.32
CA ASN A 460 -4.09 1.72 24.71
C ASN A 460 -4.06 0.86 25.98
N GLU A 461 -4.44 1.48 27.10
CA GLU A 461 -4.42 0.84 28.42
C GLU A 461 -5.33 -0.39 28.50
N HIS A 462 -6.49 -0.36 27.84
CA HIS A 462 -7.46 -1.46 27.85
C HIS A 462 -6.87 -2.70 27.18
N LYS A 463 -6.24 -2.53 26.02
CA LYS A 463 -5.59 -3.63 25.28
C LYS A 463 -4.37 -4.16 26.04
N ALA A 464 -3.56 -3.26 26.62
CA ALA A 464 -2.41 -3.65 27.43
C ALA A 464 -2.80 -4.51 28.64
N LYS A 465 -3.92 -4.21 29.32
CA LYS A 465 -4.47 -5.03 30.42
C LYS A 465 -4.94 -6.42 29.95
N GLN A 466 -5.47 -6.53 28.72
CA GLN A 466 -6.01 -7.78 28.18
C GLN A 466 -4.93 -8.73 27.65
N ILE A 467 -3.85 -8.22 27.06
CA ILE A 467 -2.81 -9.00 26.36
C ILE A 467 -2.26 -10.17 27.19
N PRO A 468 -1.84 -9.99 28.46
CA PRO A 468 -1.30 -11.10 29.27
C PRO A 468 -2.28 -12.26 29.45
N SER A 469 -3.57 -11.94 29.60
CA SER A 469 -4.62 -12.96 29.73
C SER A 469 -4.85 -13.74 28.44
N ILE A 470 -4.66 -13.10 27.28
CA ILE A 470 -4.81 -13.71 25.96
C ILE A 470 -3.60 -14.59 25.64
N ALA A 471 -2.39 -14.13 25.99
CA ALA A 471 -1.14 -14.83 25.73
C ALA A 471 -0.94 -16.10 26.59
N ARG A 472 -1.66 -16.24 27.72
CA ARG A 472 -1.49 -17.30 28.72
C ARG A 472 -1.40 -18.73 28.17
N ASN A 473 -2.13 -19.05 27.09
CA ASN A 473 -2.19 -20.42 26.58
C ASN A 473 -0.96 -20.79 25.73
N ASN A 474 -0.61 -19.96 24.76
CA ASN A 474 0.38 -20.31 23.72
C ASN A 474 1.58 -19.34 23.67
N GLY A 475 1.67 -18.39 24.59
CA GLY A 475 2.67 -17.30 24.59
C GLY A 475 2.57 -16.35 23.40
N LYS A 476 1.52 -16.49 22.59
CA LYS A 476 1.30 -15.76 21.34
C LYS A 476 -0.03 -15.03 21.34
N VAL A 477 -0.05 -13.87 20.71
CA VAL A 477 -1.23 -13.04 20.48
C VAL A 477 -1.48 -12.94 18.98
N THR A 478 -2.69 -13.29 18.54
CA THR A 478 -3.08 -13.17 17.14
C THR A 478 -3.56 -11.75 16.84
N LEU A 479 -2.92 -11.12 15.87
CA LEU A 479 -3.24 -9.80 15.36
C LEU A 479 -3.82 -9.89 13.96
N TYR A 480 -4.80 -9.02 13.70
CA TYR A 480 -5.36 -8.82 12.38
C TYR A 480 -5.19 -7.38 11.95
N LYS A 481 -4.80 -7.20 10.69
CA LYS A 481 -4.62 -5.90 10.04
C LYS A 481 -5.65 -5.74 8.92
N VAL A 482 -6.31 -4.59 8.92
CA VAL A 482 -7.13 -4.09 7.82
C VAL A 482 -6.71 -2.66 7.49
N ASP A 483 -6.25 -2.43 6.25
CA ASP A 483 -5.58 -1.18 5.86
C ASP A 483 -4.37 -0.88 6.78
N LYS A 484 -4.45 0.19 7.58
CA LYS A 484 -3.48 0.52 8.64
C LYS A 484 -3.93 0.13 10.04
N HIS A 485 -5.22 -0.22 10.20
CA HIS A 485 -5.80 -0.55 11.48
C HIS A 485 -5.38 -1.97 11.90
N ILE A 486 -4.86 -2.11 13.12
CA ILE A 486 -4.42 -3.39 13.69
C ILE A 486 -5.13 -3.59 15.03
N ASP A 487 -5.70 -4.78 15.20
CA ASP A 487 -6.36 -5.18 16.43
C ASP A 487 -6.18 -6.67 16.75
N ILE A 488 -6.45 -7.02 18.00
CA ILE A 488 -6.30 -8.37 18.55
C ILE A 488 -7.57 -9.16 18.30
N SER A 489 -7.45 -10.35 17.72
CA SER A 489 -8.58 -11.27 17.58
C SER A 489 -8.12 -12.71 17.42
N LYS A 490 -8.90 -13.66 17.96
CA LYS A 490 -8.60 -15.09 17.82
C LYS A 490 -8.83 -15.63 16.41
N GLY A 491 -9.55 -14.90 15.56
CA GLY A 491 -9.88 -15.36 14.21
C GLY A 491 -10.84 -16.55 14.16
N PRO A 492 -11.00 -17.17 12.98
CA PRO A 492 -10.54 -16.68 11.68
C PRO A 492 -11.37 -15.47 11.17
N MET A 493 -10.93 -14.82 10.10
CA MET A 493 -11.61 -13.71 9.43
C MET A 493 -11.83 -14.00 7.95
N ILE A 494 -12.80 -13.32 7.33
CA ILE A 494 -13.04 -13.43 5.88
C ILE A 494 -11.84 -12.91 5.08
N SER A 495 -11.72 -13.31 3.82
CA SER A 495 -10.53 -13.04 2.99
C SER A 495 -10.25 -11.56 2.78
N ASN A 496 -11.25 -10.78 2.37
CA ASN A 496 -11.09 -9.36 2.07
C ASN A 496 -12.35 -8.55 2.40
N THR A 497 -12.20 -7.23 2.56
CA THR A 497 -13.31 -6.32 2.89
C THR A 497 -14.37 -6.22 1.78
N GLY A 498 -14.04 -6.61 0.55
CA GLY A 498 -14.97 -6.64 -0.59
C GLY A 498 -16.03 -7.74 -0.51
N GLN A 499 -15.87 -8.71 0.40
CA GLN A 499 -16.88 -9.72 0.70
C GLN A 499 -18.01 -9.16 1.58
N ILE A 500 -17.85 -7.95 2.14
CA ILE A 500 -18.90 -7.21 2.82
C ILE A 500 -19.67 -6.39 1.79
N GLY A 501 -20.95 -6.70 1.65
CA GLY A 501 -21.86 -6.06 0.69
C GLY A 501 -22.58 -4.86 1.31
N LYS A 502 -23.88 -5.01 1.55
CA LYS A 502 -24.68 -3.96 2.19
C LYS A 502 -24.32 -3.85 3.67
N VAL A 503 -24.09 -2.63 4.14
CA VAL A 503 -23.74 -2.37 5.54
C VAL A 503 -24.28 -1.02 5.99
N THR A 504 -24.69 -0.93 7.26
CA THR A 504 -25.15 0.31 7.89
C THR A 504 -24.84 0.26 9.38
N ILE A 505 -24.27 1.35 9.90
CA ILE A 505 -24.10 1.56 11.34
C ILE A 505 -25.40 2.14 11.87
N THR A 506 -26.05 1.39 12.77
CA THR A 506 -27.46 1.59 13.12
C THR A 506 -27.62 2.46 14.36
N SER A 507 -26.76 2.29 15.36
CA SER A 507 -26.81 3.08 16.60
C SER A 507 -25.51 2.97 17.39
N VAL A 508 -25.36 3.87 18.37
CA VAL A 508 -24.34 3.76 19.43
C VAL A 508 -25.05 3.85 20.76
N HIS A 509 -24.77 2.91 21.66
CA HIS A 509 -25.36 2.85 23.00
C HIS A 509 -24.31 3.18 24.05
N LYS A 510 -24.63 4.11 24.96
CA LYS A 510 -23.80 4.36 26.15
C LYS A 510 -24.06 3.23 27.16
N LEU A 511 -23.00 2.57 27.59
CA LEU A 511 -22.99 1.54 28.62
C LEU A 511 -22.35 2.15 29.87
N THR A 512 -23.08 2.15 30.97
CA THR A 512 -22.59 2.57 32.29
C THR A 512 -22.54 1.37 33.22
N GLY A 513 -21.57 1.37 34.13
CA GLY A 513 -21.42 0.23 35.02
C GLY A 513 -20.32 0.37 36.05
N VAL A 514 -20.21 -0.65 36.91
CA VAL A 514 -19.16 -0.78 37.89
C VAL A 514 -17.95 -1.42 37.21
N GLY A 515 -16.96 -0.60 36.84
CA GLY A 515 -15.73 -1.03 36.18
C GLY A 515 -14.80 0.14 35.84
N ASP A 516 -13.60 -0.20 35.37
CA ASP A 516 -12.61 0.73 34.81
C ASP A 516 -12.42 0.36 33.32
N PRO A 517 -12.97 1.14 32.36
CA PRO A 517 -13.53 2.48 32.52
C PRO A 517 -14.99 2.47 33.02
N PRO A 518 -15.48 3.57 33.62
CA PRO A 518 -16.85 3.65 34.18
C PRO A 518 -17.94 3.73 33.11
N GLN A 519 -17.56 4.04 31.87
CA GLN A 519 -18.47 4.11 30.73
C GLN A 519 -17.79 3.59 29.46
N LEU A 520 -18.60 3.01 28.57
CA LEU A 520 -18.20 2.63 27.21
C LEU A 520 -19.31 2.98 26.22
N TYR A 521 -18.94 3.18 24.98
CA TYR A 521 -19.87 3.32 23.87
C TYR A 521 -19.84 2.06 23.02
N ARG A 522 -20.99 1.39 22.93
CA ARG A 522 -21.19 0.23 22.06
C ARG A 522 -21.69 0.70 20.70
N PHE A 523 -20.78 0.75 19.74
CA PHE A 523 -21.10 0.99 18.34
C PHE A 523 -21.68 -0.27 17.75
N GLN A 524 -22.78 -0.17 17.00
CA GLN A 524 -23.40 -1.34 16.39
C GLN A 524 -23.89 -1.09 14.97
N GLY A 525 -23.83 -2.14 14.16
CA GLY A 525 -24.27 -2.12 12.77
C GLY A 525 -24.75 -3.47 12.29
N VAL A 526 -25.29 -3.47 11.08
CA VAL A 526 -25.74 -4.66 10.36
C VAL A 526 -25.10 -4.70 8.99
N ALA A 527 -24.67 -5.89 8.57
CA ALA A 527 -24.07 -6.11 7.27
C ALA A 527 -24.53 -7.43 6.65
N LEU A 528 -24.51 -7.48 5.32
CA LEU A 528 -24.78 -8.67 4.53
C LEU A 528 -23.58 -8.96 3.62
N PRO A 529 -23.25 -10.25 3.38
CA PRO A 529 -22.24 -10.60 2.39
C PRO A 529 -22.63 -10.11 0.99
N THR A 530 -21.64 -9.82 0.13
CA THR A 530 -21.87 -9.30 -1.23
C THR A 530 -22.77 -10.19 -2.08
N GLY A 531 -22.73 -11.51 -1.89
CA GLY A 531 -23.60 -12.47 -2.60
C GLY A 531 -25.05 -12.50 -2.12
N VAL A 532 -25.38 -11.87 -0.99
CA VAL A 532 -26.74 -11.85 -0.43
C VAL A 532 -27.45 -10.58 -0.86
N ILE A 533 -28.31 -10.71 -1.87
CA ILE A 533 -29.09 -9.59 -2.40
C ILE A 533 -30.40 -9.48 -1.63
N LEU A 534 -30.60 -8.34 -0.97
CA LEU A 534 -31.83 -8.02 -0.24
C LEU A 534 -32.40 -6.70 -0.75
N ASN A 535 -33.71 -6.59 -0.91
CA ASN A 535 -34.34 -5.31 -1.30
C ASN A 535 -34.21 -4.26 -0.18
N HIS A 536 -34.49 -2.99 -0.50
CA HIS A 536 -34.31 -1.89 0.46
C HIS A 536 -35.22 -2.02 1.69
N PHE A 537 -36.47 -2.46 1.49
CA PHE A 537 -37.45 -2.62 2.57
C PHE A 537 -37.06 -3.74 3.56
N ALA A 538 -36.68 -4.91 3.07
CA ALA A 538 -36.25 -5.99 3.94
C ALA A 538 -34.93 -5.64 4.64
N PHE A 539 -34.04 -4.89 3.98
CA PHE A 539 -32.83 -4.38 4.65
C PHE A 539 -33.17 -3.36 5.74
N SER A 540 -34.18 -2.51 5.54
CA SER A 540 -34.60 -1.57 6.58
C SER A 540 -35.14 -2.29 7.82
N ILE A 541 -35.88 -3.39 7.66
CA ILE A 541 -36.32 -4.24 8.79
C ILE A 541 -35.12 -4.75 9.59
N LEU A 542 -34.05 -5.19 8.92
CA LEU A 542 -32.81 -5.61 9.59
C LEU A 542 -32.14 -4.45 10.32
N THR A 543 -32.10 -3.26 9.71
CA THR A 543 -31.53 -2.08 10.36
C THR A 543 -32.33 -1.66 11.60
N ASP A 544 -33.67 -1.76 11.56
CA ASP A 544 -34.51 -1.43 12.71
C ASP A 544 -34.34 -2.42 13.85
N ARG A 545 -34.21 -3.72 13.54
CA ARG A 545 -33.85 -4.73 14.54
C ARG A 545 -32.47 -4.43 15.15
N ALA A 546 -31.50 -4.08 14.32
CA ALA A 546 -30.12 -3.79 14.72
C ALA A 546 -29.95 -2.48 15.50
N LYS A 547 -31.00 -1.66 15.68
CA LYS A 547 -30.97 -0.49 16.60
C LYS A 547 -31.13 -0.91 18.06
N LYS A 548 -31.74 -2.07 18.34
CA LYS A 548 -31.86 -2.60 19.70
C LYS A 548 -30.48 -2.92 20.28
N LEU A 549 -30.25 -2.63 21.55
CA LEU A 549 -28.97 -2.89 22.20
C LEU A 549 -28.61 -4.38 22.11
N ASN A 550 -27.43 -4.66 21.56
CA ASN A 550 -26.92 -6.02 21.47
C ASN A 550 -26.62 -6.59 22.88
N PRO A 551 -27.15 -7.78 23.24
CA PRO A 551 -27.01 -8.36 24.57
C PRO A 551 -25.65 -9.02 24.84
N ALA A 552 -24.69 -8.95 23.91
CA ALA A 552 -23.36 -9.50 24.10
C ALA A 552 -22.71 -8.97 25.38
N ARG A 553 -21.96 -9.84 26.07
CA ARG A 553 -21.33 -9.53 27.36
C ARG A 553 -20.52 -8.23 27.27
N SER A 554 -20.85 -7.27 28.14
CA SER A 554 -20.10 -6.03 28.30
C SER A 554 -18.87 -6.27 29.20
N PRO A 555 -17.74 -5.57 28.95
CA PRO A 555 -16.61 -5.53 29.88
C PRO A 555 -16.97 -4.88 31.23
N ILE A 556 -17.97 -4.01 31.23
CA ILE A 556 -18.46 -3.32 32.43
C ILE A 556 -19.70 -4.04 32.94
N SER A 557 -19.75 -4.34 34.24
CA SER A 557 -20.95 -4.88 34.88
C SER A 557 -21.98 -3.76 35.02
N PRO A 558 -23.24 -3.94 34.57
CA PRO A 558 -24.24 -2.88 34.65
C PRO A 558 -24.41 -2.41 36.11
N VAL A 559 -24.54 -1.10 36.33
CA VAL A 559 -25.08 -0.60 37.60
C VAL A 559 -26.54 -1.06 37.61
N ASN A 560 -26.95 -1.83 38.61
CA ASN A 560 -28.37 -2.09 38.82
C ASN A 560 -29.06 -0.74 39.08
N GLU A 561 -29.61 -0.12 38.04
CA GLU A 561 -30.72 0.80 38.21
C GLU A 561 -31.93 -0.05 38.56
N ASP A 562 -32.55 0.25 39.70
CA ASP A 562 -33.72 -0.45 40.23
C ASP A 562 -34.80 -0.64 39.15
N HIS A 563 -34.91 -1.85 38.62
CA HIS A 563 -36.17 -2.35 38.07
C HIS A 563 -37.07 -2.78 39.23
N SER A 564 -37.48 -1.82 40.04
CA SER A 564 -38.79 -1.89 40.69
C SER A 564 -39.84 -1.57 39.62
N GLN A 565 -40.74 -2.53 39.37
CA GLN A 565 -41.84 -2.54 38.37
C GLN A 565 -41.46 -3.27 37.05
N ASP A 566 -41.60 -4.61 37.06
CA ASP A 566 -42.14 -5.42 35.94
C ASP A 566 -41.98 -6.94 36.13
N LYS A 567 -41.54 -7.42 37.32
CA LYS A 567 -41.58 -8.86 37.67
C LYS A 567 -42.94 -9.37 38.19
N ALA A 568 -44.06 -8.78 37.74
CA ALA A 568 -45.40 -9.21 38.17
C ALA A 568 -46.28 -9.86 37.08
N ALA A 569 -45.79 -10.05 35.84
CA ALA A 569 -46.60 -10.61 34.76
C ALA A 569 -45.88 -11.74 34.00
N ALA A 570 -45.45 -12.78 34.71
CA ALA A 570 -45.08 -14.07 34.09
C ALA A 570 -45.08 -15.20 35.14
N ARG A 571 -46.22 -15.39 35.81
CA ARG A 571 -46.58 -16.63 36.51
C ARG A 571 -48.10 -16.80 36.43
N VAL A 572 -48.59 -17.27 35.29
CA VAL A 572 -49.71 -18.22 35.15
C VAL A 572 -49.41 -19.06 33.92
#